data_AF-A0A2G3AKK1-F1
#
_entry.id   AF-A0A2G3AKK1-F1
#
_cell.length_a   1.000
_cell.length_b   1.000
_cell.length_c   1.000
_cell.angle_alpha   90.00
_cell.angle_beta   90.00
_cell.angle_gamma   90.00
#
_symmetry.space_group_name_H-M   'P 1'
#
loop_
_entity.id
_entity.type
_entity.pdbx_description
1 polymer ?
#
loop_
_entity_poly.entity_id
_entity_poly.type
_entity_poly.pdbx_seq_one_letter_code
_entity_poly.pdbx_strand_id
1 'polypeptide(L)'
;MNKLPSLFLKNILSLPKISPVDNEAVKTNNFNKWKEACFSSFKLMDKDIKSLQKLDCSCSGTTAVVAIRQNDDLIIANLGDSRAVLGRKTEEGVIEDVQLTTDLKPSLPSEAERIRKCDGRVLALKEEPHIQRVWLPHEDAPGLAMSRAFGDFMLKKYGIISKPDVSYHHISPNDQFLVLATDGVWDVLSNDQVVSIVCATNNAAAASKAVVDASLSAWNQKFPNSKRDDSTAICLFLQQHASLQNST
;
A
#
# COMPACT_ATOMS: atom_id res chain seq x y z
N MET A 1 -22.98 2.32 3.72
CA MET A 1 -23.01 0.86 3.98
C MET A 1 -22.29 0.17 2.83
N ASN A 2 -20.97 0.00 2.93
CA ASN A 2 -20.19 -0.75 1.95
C ASN A 2 -20.38 -2.24 2.24
N LYS A 3 -21.29 -2.90 1.52
CA LYS A 3 -21.39 -4.36 1.55
C LYS A 3 -20.23 -4.90 0.71
N LEU A 4 -19.41 -5.77 1.31
CA LEU A 4 -18.49 -6.62 0.54
C LEU A 4 -19.27 -7.30 -0.59
N PRO A 5 -18.67 -7.49 -1.78
CA PRO A 5 -19.33 -8.16 -2.89
C PRO A 5 -19.92 -9.51 -2.45
N SER A 6 -21.20 -9.74 -2.71
CA SER A 6 -21.92 -10.94 -2.25
C SER A 6 -21.33 -12.26 -2.75
N LEU A 7 -20.48 -12.23 -3.79
CA LEU A 7 -19.69 -13.38 -4.22
C LEU A 7 -18.64 -13.83 -3.20
N PHE A 8 -18.06 -12.92 -2.43
CA PHE A 8 -17.04 -13.25 -1.42
C PHE A 8 -17.62 -14.04 -0.25
N LEU A 9 -18.83 -13.69 0.20
CA LEU A 9 -19.49 -14.36 1.33
C LEU A 9 -19.92 -15.80 1.02
N LYS A 10 -20.30 -16.08 -0.23
CA LYS A 10 -20.74 -17.43 -0.65
C LYS A 10 -19.60 -18.46 -0.68
N ASN A 11 -18.37 -18.01 -0.95
CA ASN A 11 -17.20 -18.91 -1.01
C ASN A 11 -16.61 -19.23 0.37
N ILE A 12 -16.82 -18.37 1.38
CA ILE A 12 -16.29 -18.59 2.74
C ILE A 12 -17.16 -19.60 3.52
N LEU A 13 -18.47 -19.59 3.32
CA LEU A 13 -19.43 -20.40 4.10
C LEU A 13 -19.52 -21.88 3.65
N SER A 14 -18.78 -22.30 2.63
CA SER A 14 -18.83 -23.67 2.06
C SER A 14 -17.63 -24.56 2.40
N LEU A 15 -16.76 -24.16 3.33
CA LEU A 15 -15.56 -24.93 3.67
C LEU A 15 -15.83 -26.04 4.70
N PRO A 16 -15.40 -27.30 4.46
CA PRO A 16 -15.48 -28.36 5.45
C PRO A 16 -14.48 -28.15 6.59
N LYS A 17 -14.79 -28.70 7.77
CA LYS A 17 -13.84 -28.76 8.91
C LYS A 17 -12.66 -29.66 8.54
N ILE A 18 -11.44 -29.13 8.56
CA ILE A 18 -10.21 -29.83 8.14
C ILE A 18 -9.45 -30.32 9.38
N SER A 19 -9.00 -31.58 9.31
CA SER A 19 -8.15 -32.31 10.26
C SER A 19 -6.68 -31.82 10.23
N PRO A 20 -5.82 -32.18 11.19
CA PRO A 20 -4.51 -31.54 11.34
C PRO A 20 -3.55 -32.01 10.23
N VAL A 21 -3.40 -31.17 9.22
CA VAL A 21 -2.37 -31.27 8.18
C VAL A 21 -1.34 -30.17 8.44
N ASP A 22 -0.07 -30.47 8.16
CA ASP A 22 1.11 -29.66 8.47
C ASP A 22 0.91 -28.13 8.31
N ASN A 23 1.16 -27.41 9.41
CA ASN A 23 0.87 -25.97 9.57
C ASN A 23 1.47 -25.09 8.46
N GLU A 24 2.65 -25.42 7.93
CA GLU A 24 3.32 -24.66 6.87
C GLU A 24 2.65 -24.82 5.49
N ALA A 25 2.18 -26.03 5.18
CA ALA A 25 1.42 -26.28 3.95
C ALA A 25 0.06 -25.56 3.99
N VAL A 26 -0.58 -25.52 5.16
CA VAL A 26 -1.84 -24.79 5.38
C VAL A 26 -1.65 -23.27 5.28
N LYS A 27 -0.61 -22.71 5.90
CA LYS A 27 -0.25 -21.28 5.79
C LYS A 27 0.05 -20.87 4.34
N THR A 28 0.86 -21.65 3.63
CA THR A 28 1.19 -21.41 2.22
C THR A 28 -0.06 -21.45 1.34
N ASN A 29 -0.96 -22.40 1.59
CA ASN A 29 -2.23 -22.50 0.89
C ASN A 29 -3.15 -21.30 1.21
N ASN A 30 -3.18 -20.82 2.45
CA ASN A 30 -3.97 -19.67 2.83
C ASN A 30 -3.44 -18.37 2.20
N PHE A 31 -2.12 -18.17 2.20
CA PHE A 31 -1.50 -17.03 1.51
C PHE A 31 -1.80 -17.02 0.01
N ASN A 32 -1.65 -18.17 -0.67
CA ASN A 32 -1.96 -18.27 -2.10
C ASN A 32 -3.42 -17.93 -2.40
N LYS A 33 -4.37 -18.36 -1.55
CA LYS A 33 -5.78 -17.98 -1.67
C LYS A 33 -5.98 -16.47 -1.54
N TRP A 34 -5.37 -15.84 -0.53
CA TRP A 34 -5.45 -14.39 -0.35
C TRP A 34 -4.80 -13.63 -1.51
N LYS A 35 -3.65 -14.09 -2.00
CA LYS A 35 -2.96 -13.52 -3.16
C LYS A 35 -3.83 -13.55 -4.42
N GLU A 36 -4.45 -14.69 -4.73
CA GLU A 36 -5.39 -14.81 -5.84
C GLU A 36 -6.66 -13.96 -5.64
N ALA A 37 -7.16 -13.86 -4.41
CA ALA A 37 -8.28 -12.97 -4.07
C ALA A 37 -7.93 -11.49 -4.30
N CYS A 38 -6.74 -11.04 -3.89
CA CYS A 38 -6.25 -9.69 -4.15
C CYS A 38 -6.10 -9.44 -5.66
N PHE A 39 -5.44 -10.33 -6.40
CA PHE A 39 -5.31 -10.20 -7.86
C PHE A 39 -6.67 -10.11 -8.56
N SER A 40 -7.60 -10.99 -8.20
CA SER A 40 -8.95 -11.00 -8.76
C SER A 40 -9.72 -9.72 -8.41
N SER A 41 -9.65 -9.27 -7.16
CA SER A 41 -10.38 -8.09 -6.70
C SER A 41 -9.87 -6.81 -7.35
N PHE A 42 -8.56 -6.67 -7.49
CA PHE A 42 -7.95 -5.50 -8.13
C PHE A 42 -8.27 -5.50 -9.63
N LYS A 43 -8.19 -6.66 -10.30
CA LYS A 43 -8.59 -6.78 -11.71
C LYS A 43 -10.06 -6.42 -11.94
N LEU A 44 -10.96 -6.89 -11.06
CA LEU A 44 -12.39 -6.56 -11.13
C LEU A 44 -12.62 -5.07 -10.87
N MET A 45 -12.00 -4.49 -9.84
CA MET A 45 -12.11 -3.07 -9.53
C MET A 45 -11.67 -2.18 -10.71
N ASP A 46 -10.51 -2.46 -11.32
CA ASP A 46 -10.02 -1.70 -12.47
C ASP A 46 -10.95 -1.79 -13.69
N LYS A 47 -11.57 -2.97 -13.89
CA LYS A 47 -12.59 -3.17 -14.93
C LYS A 47 -13.87 -2.40 -14.62
N ASP A 48 -14.32 -2.42 -13.36
CA ASP A 48 -15.52 -1.73 -12.93
C ASP A 48 -15.34 -0.22 -13.08
N ILE A 49 -14.20 0.34 -12.67
CA ILE A 49 -13.84 1.76 -12.89
C ILE A 49 -13.90 2.10 -14.38
N LYS A 50 -13.34 1.26 -15.26
CA LYS A 50 -13.39 1.47 -16.73
C LYS A 50 -14.81 1.52 -17.29
N SER A 51 -15.74 0.83 -16.64
CA SER A 51 -17.14 0.75 -17.10
C SER A 51 -18.00 1.95 -16.68
N LEU A 52 -17.50 2.81 -15.78
CA LEU A 52 -18.22 3.99 -15.30
C LEU A 52 -18.25 5.08 -16.38
N GLN A 53 -19.34 5.14 -17.14
CA GLN A 53 -19.52 6.10 -18.26
C GLN A 53 -19.49 7.58 -17.84
N LYS A 54 -19.66 7.89 -16.55
CA LYS A 54 -19.71 9.27 -16.02
C LYS A 54 -18.36 9.79 -15.52
N LEU A 55 -17.31 8.96 -15.53
CA LEU A 55 -16.00 9.31 -15.00
C LEU A 55 -14.94 9.09 -16.08
N ASP A 56 -14.24 10.15 -16.46
CA ASP A 56 -13.06 10.03 -17.33
C ASP A 56 -11.84 9.63 -16.49
N CYS A 57 -11.46 8.37 -16.58
CA CYS A 57 -10.29 7.80 -15.93
C CYS A 57 -9.15 7.52 -16.93
N SER A 58 -9.11 8.24 -18.06
CA SER A 58 -8.06 8.08 -19.06
C SER A 58 -6.69 8.49 -18.51
N CYS A 59 -6.63 9.65 -17.85
CA CYS A 59 -5.44 10.20 -17.18
C CYS A 59 -5.66 10.43 -15.68
N SER A 60 -6.70 9.80 -15.12
CA SER A 60 -6.98 9.81 -13.69
C SER A 60 -6.89 8.39 -13.17
N GLY A 61 -6.11 8.22 -12.11
CA GLY A 61 -5.91 6.96 -11.45
C GLY A 61 -5.65 7.13 -9.97
N THR A 62 -5.47 6.00 -9.30
CA THR A 62 -5.23 5.97 -7.85
C THR A 62 -4.37 4.78 -7.47
N THR A 63 -3.56 4.99 -6.44
CA THR A 63 -2.80 3.95 -5.73
C THR A 63 -3.74 3.13 -4.84
N ALA A 64 -3.24 2.03 -4.31
CA ALA A 64 -3.88 1.33 -3.21
C ALA A 64 -2.85 0.55 -2.40
N VAL A 65 -2.76 0.84 -1.10
CA VAL A 65 -2.10 -0.04 -0.12
C VAL A 65 -3.17 -0.60 0.81
N VAL A 66 -3.29 -1.93 0.85
CA VAL A 66 -4.35 -2.63 1.57
C VAL A 66 -3.74 -3.65 2.52
N ALA A 67 -4.18 -3.62 3.78
CA ALA A 67 -3.83 -4.62 4.78
C ALA A 67 -5.06 -5.48 5.12
N ILE A 68 -4.91 -6.79 5.03
CA ILE A 68 -5.91 -7.78 5.43
C ILE A 68 -5.32 -8.57 6.59
N ARG A 69 -5.92 -8.42 7.78
CA ARG A 69 -5.54 -9.17 8.98
C ARG A 69 -6.53 -10.31 9.23
N GLN A 70 -6.01 -11.53 9.35
CA GLN A 70 -6.74 -12.71 9.78
C GLN A 70 -5.98 -13.36 10.94
N ASN A 71 -6.44 -13.15 12.18
CA ASN A 71 -5.67 -13.49 13.40
C ASN A 71 -4.29 -12.81 13.37
N ASP A 72 -3.23 -13.61 13.39
CA ASP A 72 -1.83 -13.16 13.32
C ASP A 72 -1.27 -13.17 11.89
N ASP A 73 -2.06 -13.57 10.89
CA ASP A 73 -1.67 -13.47 9.50
C ASP A 73 -2.02 -12.09 8.96
N LEU A 74 -1.02 -11.40 8.42
CA LEU A 74 -1.16 -10.10 7.78
C LEU A 74 -0.78 -10.22 6.30
N ILE A 75 -1.75 -9.95 5.43
CA ILE A 75 -1.55 -9.89 3.97
C ILE A 75 -1.56 -8.42 3.57
N ILE A 76 -0.54 -7.99 2.83
CA ILE A 76 -0.42 -6.62 2.35
C ILE A 76 -0.43 -6.65 0.82
N ALA A 77 -1.34 -5.90 0.20
CA ALA A 77 -1.39 -5.71 -1.24
C ALA A 77 -1.09 -4.25 -1.57
N ASN A 78 -0.02 -4.00 -2.32
CA ASN A 78 0.40 -2.67 -2.76
C ASN A 78 0.22 -2.48 -4.27
N LEU A 79 -0.31 -1.33 -4.66
CA LEU A 79 -0.48 -0.87 -6.02
C LEU A 79 -0.08 0.60 -6.08
N GLY A 80 1.09 0.87 -6.65
CA GLY A 80 1.66 2.22 -6.73
C GLY A 80 2.65 2.48 -5.60
N ASP A 81 2.71 3.72 -5.15
CA ASP A 81 3.77 4.28 -4.29
C ASP A 81 3.28 4.77 -2.93
N SER A 82 2.05 4.43 -2.55
CA SER A 82 1.69 4.34 -1.14
C SER A 82 2.45 3.17 -0.49
N ARG A 83 2.67 3.25 0.83
CA ARG A 83 3.57 2.34 1.55
C ARG A 83 2.99 1.86 2.87
N ALA A 84 3.30 0.61 3.21
CA ALA A 84 3.07 0.01 4.51
C ALA A 84 4.39 -0.16 5.28
N VAL A 85 4.44 0.33 6.51
CA VAL A 85 5.60 0.24 7.41
C VAL A 85 5.16 -0.30 8.77
N LEU A 86 5.89 -1.28 9.28
CA LEU A 86 5.65 -1.92 10.58
C LEU A 86 6.61 -1.34 11.62
N GLY A 87 6.09 -0.92 12.78
CA GLY A 87 6.89 -0.63 13.95
C GLY A 87 7.12 -1.91 14.74
N ARG A 88 8.36 -2.41 14.77
CA ARG A 88 8.74 -3.66 15.44
C ARG A 88 9.71 -3.40 16.58
N LYS A 89 9.40 -3.93 17.75
CA LYS A 89 10.25 -3.86 18.94
C LYS A 89 11.41 -4.85 18.83
N THR A 90 12.64 -4.36 18.99
CA THR A 90 13.86 -5.17 19.06
C THR A 90 14.05 -5.78 20.45
N GLU A 91 15.05 -6.65 20.60
CA GLU A 91 15.39 -7.26 21.89
C GLU A 91 15.86 -6.21 22.92
N GLU A 92 16.49 -5.14 22.46
CA GLU A 92 16.93 -3.98 23.24
C GLU A 92 15.76 -3.08 23.65
N GLY A 93 14.56 -3.36 23.15
CA GLY A 93 13.33 -2.63 23.45
C GLY A 93 13.11 -1.36 22.64
N VAL A 94 13.95 -1.10 21.64
CA VAL A 94 13.79 -0.01 20.67
C VAL A 94 12.75 -0.43 19.63
N ILE A 95 11.96 0.51 19.11
CA ILE A 95 11.02 0.24 18.01
C ILE A 95 11.66 0.71 16.71
N GLU A 96 11.92 -0.23 15.81
CA GLU A 96 12.48 0.00 14.48
C GLU A 96 11.41 -0.08 13.40
N ASP A 97 11.67 0.57 12.25
CA ASP A 97 10.83 0.46 11.08
C ASP A 97 11.17 -0.78 10.25
N VAL A 98 10.13 -1.50 9.81
CA VAL A 98 10.24 -2.61 8.86
C VAL A 98 9.27 -2.34 7.73
N GLN A 99 9.79 -1.97 6.57
CA GLN A 99 8.98 -1.70 5.38
C GLN A 99 8.42 -3.01 4.79
N LEU A 100 7.09 -3.12 4.71
CA LEU A 100 6.40 -4.34 4.26
C LEU A 100 6.06 -4.35 2.76
N THR A 101 6.21 -3.21 2.08
CA THR A 101 5.86 -3.02 0.67
C THR A 101 6.95 -2.28 -0.07
N THR A 102 7.21 -2.63 -1.32
CA THR A 102 8.05 -1.82 -2.21
C THR A 102 7.19 -0.79 -2.94
N ASP A 103 7.62 0.47 -2.97
CA ASP A 103 6.96 1.52 -3.75
C ASP A 103 7.15 1.23 -5.24
N LEU A 104 6.05 1.03 -5.96
CA LEU A 104 6.07 0.60 -7.35
C LEU A 104 6.27 1.79 -8.29
N LYS A 105 7.47 2.39 -8.23
CA LYS A 105 7.89 3.53 -9.05
C LYS A 105 8.46 3.07 -10.41
N PRO A 106 8.41 3.91 -11.46
CA PRO A 106 9.00 3.58 -12.77
C PRO A 106 10.52 3.40 -12.77
N SER A 107 11.21 3.86 -11.71
CA SER A 107 12.65 3.66 -11.52
C SER A 107 13.04 2.23 -11.16
N LEU A 108 12.10 1.39 -10.69
CA LEU A 108 12.38 0.00 -10.39
C LEU A 108 12.71 -0.77 -11.67
N PRO A 109 13.82 -1.55 -11.72
CA PRO A 109 14.25 -2.23 -12.94
C PRO A 109 13.16 -3.11 -13.59
N SER A 110 12.46 -3.92 -12.78
CA SER A 110 11.39 -4.81 -13.27
C SER A 110 10.18 -4.06 -13.81
N GLU A 111 9.85 -2.91 -13.21
CA GLU A 111 8.73 -2.08 -13.66
C GLU A 111 9.11 -1.35 -14.95
N ALA A 112 10.32 -0.77 -14.99
CA ALA A 112 10.86 -0.08 -16.16
C ALA A 112 10.98 -1.01 -17.38
N GLU A 113 11.47 -2.24 -17.18
CA GLU A 113 11.55 -3.25 -18.22
C GLU A 113 10.17 -3.58 -18.80
N ARG A 114 9.17 -3.82 -17.93
CA ARG A 114 7.79 -4.05 -18.37
C ARG A 114 7.26 -2.88 -19.18
N ILE A 115 7.46 -1.65 -18.73
CA ILE A 115 6.99 -0.43 -19.41
C ILE A 115 7.59 -0.31 -20.80
N ARG A 116 8.93 -0.44 -20.92
CA ARG A 116 9.62 -0.37 -22.21
C ARG A 116 9.24 -1.50 -23.16
N LYS A 117 9.02 -2.72 -22.64
CA LYS A 117 8.54 -3.87 -23.43
C LYS A 117 7.13 -3.63 -24.00
N CYS A 118 6.34 -2.78 -23.35
CA CYS A 118 5.03 -2.35 -23.81
C CYS A 118 5.08 -1.00 -24.58
N ASP A 119 6.25 -0.59 -25.08
CA ASP A 119 6.47 0.66 -25.84
C ASP A 119 6.27 1.95 -25.04
N GLY A 120 6.03 1.87 -23.72
CA GLY A 120 6.01 3.02 -22.84
C GLY A 120 7.42 3.59 -22.61
N ARG A 121 7.51 4.91 -22.41
CA ARG A 121 8.77 5.56 -22.05
C ARG A 121 8.89 5.74 -20.55
N VAL A 122 10.11 5.59 -20.03
CA VAL A 122 10.48 5.86 -18.64
C VAL A 122 11.56 6.92 -18.63
N LEU A 123 11.18 8.14 -18.27
CA LEU A 123 12.03 9.34 -18.33
C LEU A 123 11.66 10.27 -17.17
N ALA A 124 12.65 11.02 -16.67
CA ALA A 124 12.40 12.09 -15.71
C ALA A 124 12.18 13.43 -16.42
N LEU A 125 11.51 14.36 -15.74
CA LEU A 125 11.49 15.77 -16.14
C LEU A 125 12.87 16.39 -15.92
N LYS A 126 13.20 17.42 -16.70
CA LYS A 126 14.49 18.11 -16.59
C LYS A 126 14.63 18.81 -15.23
N GLU A 127 13.53 19.34 -14.72
CA GLU A 127 13.42 20.04 -13.44
C GLU A 127 13.40 19.06 -12.25
N GLU A 128 13.02 17.80 -12.48
CA GLU A 128 12.90 16.74 -11.45
C GLU A 128 13.68 15.47 -11.86
N PRO A 129 15.01 15.52 -12.02
CA PRO A 129 15.80 14.42 -12.60
C PRO A 129 15.77 13.12 -11.77
N HIS A 130 15.35 13.21 -10.51
CA HIS A 130 15.24 12.11 -9.57
C HIS A 130 13.87 11.37 -9.65
N ILE A 131 12.88 11.94 -10.33
CA ILE A 131 11.52 11.37 -10.42
C ILE A 131 11.31 10.79 -11.82
N GLN A 132 11.43 9.47 -11.93
CA GLN A 132 11.12 8.76 -13.18
C GLN A 132 9.60 8.69 -13.37
N ARG A 133 9.14 9.03 -14.58
CA ARG A 133 7.73 9.04 -14.96
C ARG A 133 7.48 8.16 -16.18
N VAL A 134 6.25 7.67 -16.30
CA VAL A 134 5.77 6.91 -17.46
C VAL A 134 5.08 7.83 -18.45
N TRP A 135 5.47 7.71 -19.71
CA TRP A 135 4.97 8.53 -20.82
C TRP A 135 4.52 7.66 -21.99
N LEU A 136 3.62 8.21 -22.80
CA LEU A 136 3.26 7.66 -24.11
C LEU A 136 4.49 7.53 -25.03
N PRO A 137 4.49 6.62 -26.02
CA PRO A 137 5.62 6.39 -26.91
C PRO A 137 6.10 7.64 -27.67
N HIS A 138 5.16 8.50 -28.07
CA HIS A 138 5.42 9.63 -28.97
C HIS A 138 4.96 10.98 -28.42
N GLU A 139 4.52 11.03 -27.16
CA GLU A 139 3.98 12.23 -26.52
C GLU A 139 4.47 12.34 -25.09
N ASP A 140 4.88 13.54 -24.67
CA ASP A 140 5.25 13.86 -23.28
C ASP A 140 4.00 14.04 -22.41
N ALA A 141 3.12 13.03 -22.44
CA ALA A 141 1.93 12.92 -21.62
C ALA A 141 1.65 11.45 -21.21
N PRO A 142 0.93 11.21 -20.10
CA PRO A 142 0.57 12.17 -19.06
C PRO A 142 1.70 12.44 -18.04
N GLY A 143 2.75 11.58 -17.98
CA GLY A 143 3.85 11.76 -17.03
C GLY A 143 3.58 11.18 -15.64
N LEU A 144 3.15 9.92 -15.57
CA LEU A 144 2.75 9.25 -14.32
C LEU A 144 3.96 8.84 -13.48
N ALA A 145 4.06 9.29 -12.22
CA ALA A 145 5.20 9.03 -11.33
C ALA A 145 5.19 7.64 -10.63
N MET A 146 4.22 6.80 -10.96
CA MET A 146 4.06 5.43 -10.47
C MET A 146 3.88 4.45 -11.64
N SER A 147 4.16 3.17 -11.41
CA SER A 147 4.16 2.14 -12.45
C SER A 147 2.95 1.19 -12.40
N ARG A 148 2.17 1.25 -11.33
CA ARG A 148 0.94 0.48 -11.14
C ARG A 148 -0.12 1.35 -10.49
N ALA A 149 -1.33 1.29 -11.02
CA ALA A 149 -2.46 2.10 -10.57
C ALA A 149 -3.78 1.47 -11.01
N PHE A 150 -4.87 1.84 -10.32
CA PHE A 150 -6.21 1.78 -10.88
C PHE A 150 -6.44 2.99 -11.79
N GLY A 151 -7.30 2.88 -12.81
CA GLY A 151 -7.51 4.00 -13.73
C GLY A 151 -6.33 4.19 -14.67
N ASP A 152 -5.93 5.42 -15.01
CA ASP A 152 -4.83 5.71 -15.95
C ASP A 152 -4.91 4.89 -17.25
N PHE A 153 -6.12 4.76 -17.80
CA PHE A 153 -6.40 3.83 -18.90
C PHE A 153 -5.62 4.14 -20.18
N MET A 154 -5.18 5.39 -20.35
CA MET A 154 -4.31 5.81 -21.44
C MET A 154 -2.95 5.07 -21.41
N LEU A 155 -2.43 4.78 -20.21
CA LEU A 155 -1.13 4.14 -20.02
C LEU A 155 -1.18 2.63 -19.83
N LYS A 156 -2.37 2.01 -19.74
CA LYS A 156 -2.51 0.56 -19.51
C LYS A 156 -1.90 -0.29 -20.63
N LYS A 157 -1.96 0.20 -21.88
CA LYS A 157 -1.32 -0.48 -23.03
C LYS A 157 0.20 -0.31 -23.02
N TYR A 158 0.71 0.64 -22.25
CA TYR A 158 2.11 1.05 -22.21
C TYR A 158 2.80 0.66 -20.89
N GLY A 159 2.30 -0.41 -20.25
CA GLY A 159 2.96 -1.06 -19.12
C GLY A 159 2.47 -0.68 -17.73
N ILE A 160 1.52 0.25 -17.60
CA ILE A 160 0.79 0.43 -16.33
C ILE A 160 -0.17 -0.73 -16.14
N ILE A 161 -0.20 -1.29 -14.94
CA ILE A 161 -1.05 -2.45 -14.61
C ILE A 161 -1.77 -2.22 -13.27
N SER A 162 -2.93 -2.85 -13.10
CA SER A 162 -3.69 -2.89 -11.83
C SER A 162 -3.39 -4.12 -10.98
N LYS A 163 -2.36 -4.91 -11.34
CA LYS A 163 -1.96 -6.08 -10.55
C LYS A 163 -1.13 -5.63 -9.33
N PRO A 164 -1.60 -5.84 -8.09
CA PRO A 164 -0.83 -5.45 -6.92
C PRO A 164 0.39 -6.35 -6.76
N ASP A 165 1.39 -5.85 -6.02
CA ASP A 165 2.36 -6.72 -5.35
C ASP A 165 1.78 -7.16 -4.01
N VAL A 166 1.91 -8.45 -3.67
CA VAL A 166 1.26 -9.03 -2.48
C VAL A 166 2.30 -9.71 -1.62
N SER A 167 2.45 -9.23 -0.39
CA SER A 167 3.35 -9.77 0.63
C SER A 167 2.56 -10.35 1.81
N TYR A 168 3.25 -11.17 2.59
CA TYR A 168 2.74 -11.80 3.81
C TYR A 168 3.69 -11.50 4.97
N HIS A 169 3.11 -11.22 6.12
CA HIS A 169 3.80 -11.06 7.38
C HIS A 169 3.05 -11.80 8.48
N HIS A 170 3.77 -12.55 9.31
CA HIS A 170 3.19 -13.16 10.51
C HIS A 170 3.42 -12.24 11.70
N ILE A 171 2.34 -11.72 12.27
CA ILE A 171 2.35 -10.81 13.41
C ILE A 171 2.93 -11.56 14.61
N SER A 172 3.93 -10.95 15.22
CA SER A 172 4.56 -11.39 16.46
C SER A 172 4.25 -10.42 17.60
N PRO A 173 4.44 -10.82 18.87
CA PRO A 173 4.31 -9.90 20.01
C PRO A 173 5.22 -8.66 19.93
N ASN A 174 6.31 -8.75 19.17
CA ASN A 174 7.24 -7.65 18.95
C ASN A 174 6.68 -6.63 17.95
N ASP A 175 5.69 -6.97 17.13
CA ASP A 175 5.10 -6.05 16.16
C ASP A 175 4.08 -5.15 16.87
N GLN A 176 4.41 -3.86 17.03
CA GLN A 176 3.64 -2.95 17.87
C GLN A 176 2.50 -2.30 17.10
N PHE A 177 2.78 -1.81 15.90
CA PHE A 177 1.81 -1.12 15.05
C PHE A 177 2.18 -1.17 13.58
N LEU A 178 1.18 -1.02 12.71
CA LEU A 178 1.31 -0.89 11.26
C LEU A 178 0.88 0.52 10.83
N VAL A 179 1.67 1.17 9.99
CA VAL A 179 1.35 2.44 9.35
C VAL A 179 1.12 2.21 7.86
N LEU A 180 -0.02 2.65 7.35
CA LEU A 180 -0.30 2.77 5.91
C LEU A 180 -0.43 4.25 5.58
N ALA A 181 0.33 4.75 4.61
CA ALA A 181 0.19 6.15 4.20
C ALA A 181 0.47 6.38 2.72
N THR A 182 0.00 7.52 2.21
CA THR A 182 0.29 8.02 0.86
C THR A 182 1.69 8.63 0.78
N ASP A 183 2.20 8.80 -0.43
CA ASP A 183 3.47 9.47 -0.73
C ASP A 183 3.53 10.92 -0.24
N GLY A 184 2.38 11.61 -0.12
CA GLY A 184 2.30 12.87 0.61
C GLY A 184 2.87 12.83 2.04
N VAL A 185 2.97 11.65 2.68
CA VAL A 185 3.76 11.44 3.91
C VAL A 185 5.20 11.03 3.59
N TRP A 186 5.39 10.00 2.76
CA TRP A 186 6.69 9.34 2.55
C TRP A 186 7.71 10.15 1.75
N ASP A 187 7.27 11.12 0.95
CA ASP A 187 8.14 12.01 0.19
C ASP A 187 8.84 13.03 1.09
N VAL A 188 8.26 13.31 2.27
CA VAL A 188 8.78 14.31 3.21
C VAL A 188 9.21 13.75 4.56
N LEU A 189 8.75 12.56 4.94
CA LEU A 189 9.16 11.86 6.15
C LEU A 189 9.73 10.48 5.79
N SER A 190 10.87 10.15 6.40
CA SER A 190 11.45 8.82 6.35
C SER A 190 10.68 7.82 7.23
N ASN A 191 10.90 6.52 7.02
CA ASN A 191 10.22 5.47 7.79
C ASN A 191 10.49 5.60 9.30
N ASP A 192 11.75 5.80 9.68
CA ASP A 192 12.19 5.95 11.07
C ASP A 192 11.58 7.19 11.74
N GLN A 193 11.46 8.31 10.99
CA GLN A 193 10.76 9.50 11.47
C GLN A 193 9.29 9.21 11.75
N VAL A 194 8.58 8.55 10.83
CA VAL A 194 7.16 8.20 11.03
C VAL A 194 6.99 7.26 12.22
N VAL A 195 7.82 6.23 12.35
CA VAL A 195 7.81 5.32 13.50
C VAL A 195 8.08 6.07 14.80
N SER A 196 9.05 6.97 14.82
CA SER A 196 9.38 7.80 15.98
C SER A 196 8.21 8.70 16.39
N ILE A 197 7.53 9.33 15.43
CA ILE A 197 6.33 10.15 15.68
C ILE A 197 5.23 9.30 16.31
N VAL A 198 4.94 8.12 15.75
CA VAL A 198 3.93 7.22 16.31
C VAL A 198 4.30 6.78 17.73
N CYS A 199 5.56 6.44 17.98
CA CYS A 199 6.04 6.06 19.32
C CYS A 199 5.95 7.19 20.34
N ALA A 200 6.16 8.45 19.91
CA ALA A 200 6.04 9.63 20.77
C ALA A 200 4.59 10.00 21.09
N THR A 201 3.60 9.39 20.43
CA THR A 201 2.18 9.68 20.71
C THR A 201 1.66 8.90 21.91
N ASN A 202 1.12 9.61 22.90
CA ASN A 202 0.52 9.00 24.09
C ASN A 202 -0.88 8.40 23.84
N ASN A 203 -1.48 8.68 22.68
CA ASN A 203 -2.82 8.25 22.33
C ASN A 203 -2.82 7.66 20.92
N ALA A 204 -3.13 6.37 20.82
CA ALA A 204 -3.24 5.65 19.56
C ALA A 204 -4.19 6.33 18.55
N ALA A 205 -5.29 6.93 19.02
CA ALA A 205 -6.24 7.63 18.16
C ALA A 205 -5.69 8.95 17.58
N ALA A 206 -4.63 9.51 18.17
CA ALA A 206 -3.98 10.73 17.69
C ALA A 206 -2.76 10.44 16.79
N ALA A 207 -2.31 9.20 16.70
CA ALA A 207 -1.07 8.83 16.00
C ALA A 207 -1.10 9.22 14.51
N SER A 208 -2.17 8.87 13.79
CA SER A 208 -2.29 9.22 12.37
C SER A 208 -2.34 10.73 12.15
N LYS A 209 -3.01 11.47 13.04
CA LYS A 209 -3.04 12.93 12.99
C LYS A 209 -1.64 13.52 13.21
N ALA A 210 -0.88 13.00 14.17
CA ALA A 210 0.48 13.47 14.43
C ALA A 210 1.41 13.24 13.23
N VAL A 211 1.29 12.08 12.56
CA VAL A 211 2.03 11.78 11.32
C VAL A 211 1.67 12.78 10.22
N VAL A 212 0.38 13.03 10.01
CA VAL A 212 -0.10 14.00 9.00
C VAL A 212 0.37 15.42 9.34
N ASP A 213 0.18 15.90 10.57
CA ASP A 213 0.64 17.24 10.97
C ASP A 213 2.16 17.41 10.76
N ALA A 214 2.95 16.38 11.08
CA ALA A 214 4.39 16.38 10.85
C ALA A 214 4.74 16.42 9.35
N SER A 215 4.03 15.68 8.48
CA SER A 215 4.25 15.75 7.04
C SER A 215 3.91 17.14 6.50
N LEU A 216 2.81 17.75 6.96
CA LEU A 216 2.45 19.12 6.62
C LEU A 216 3.55 20.12 6.99
N SER A 217 4.12 20.02 8.20
CA SER A 217 5.26 20.85 8.61
C SER A 217 6.50 20.60 7.75
N ALA A 218 6.81 19.34 7.43
CA ALA A 218 7.96 18.98 6.62
C ALA A 218 7.86 19.49 5.17
N TRP A 219 6.67 19.44 4.56
CA TRP A 219 6.42 20.03 3.24
C TRP A 219 6.73 21.53 3.21
N ASN A 220 6.25 22.28 4.20
CA ASN A 220 6.50 23.73 4.28
C ASN A 220 8.00 24.06 4.44
N GLN A 221 8.76 23.19 5.09
CA GLN A 221 10.20 23.38 5.30
C GLN A 221 11.04 22.98 4.07
N LYS A 222 10.75 21.81 3.47
CA LYS A 222 11.52 21.27 2.34
C LYS A 222 11.18 21.96 1.03
N PHE A 223 9.91 22.33 0.84
CA PHE A 223 9.39 22.85 -0.42
C PHE A 223 8.51 24.10 -0.20
N PRO A 224 9.05 25.20 0.37
CA PRO A 224 8.26 26.36 0.82
C PRO A 224 7.45 27.05 -0.30
N ASN A 225 7.89 26.91 -1.54
CA ASN A 225 7.26 27.54 -2.72
C ASN A 225 6.53 26.52 -3.61
N SER A 226 6.45 25.26 -3.21
CA SER A 226 5.78 24.21 -4.00
C SER A 226 4.38 23.94 -3.48
N LYS A 227 3.52 23.40 -4.35
CA LYS A 227 2.23 22.88 -3.91
C LYS A 227 2.46 21.65 -3.03
N ARG A 228 1.85 21.65 -1.86
CA ARG A 228 1.82 20.49 -0.97
C ARG A 228 0.98 19.37 -1.56
N ASP A 229 1.41 18.14 -1.38
CA ASP A 229 0.62 16.97 -1.70
C ASP A 229 -0.41 16.61 -0.60
N ASP A 230 -1.37 15.76 -0.93
CA ASP A 230 -2.36 15.26 0.01
C ASP A 230 -1.75 14.17 0.92
N SER A 231 -1.71 14.44 2.22
CA SER A 231 -1.17 13.51 3.22
C SER A 231 -2.29 12.71 3.90
N THR A 232 -2.30 11.40 3.70
CA THR A 232 -3.22 10.49 4.39
C THR A 232 -2.43 9.40 5.11
N ALA A 233 -2.76 9.11 6.37
CA ALA A 233 -2.14 8.06 7.16
C ALA A 233 -3.17 7.27 7.99
N ILE A 234 -2.93 5.98 8.15
CA ILE A 234 -3.65 5.05 9.03
C ILE A 234 -2.62 4.39 9.95
N CYS A 235 -2.84 4.45 11.27
CA CYS A 235 -2.02 3.76 12.26
C CYS A 235 -2.86 2.68 12.96
N LEU A 236 -2.49 1.41 12.78
CA LEU A 236 -3.14 0.25 13.37
C LEU A 236 -2.23 -0.33 14.47
N PHE A 237 -2.63 -0.19 15.73
CA PHE A 237 -1.92 -0.81 16.86
C PHE A 237 -2.28 -2.28 16.97
N LEU A 238 -1.28 -3.16 16.94
CA LEU A 238 -1.48 -4.61 16.83
C LEU A 238 -1.67 -5.29 18.19
N GLN A 239 -1.14 -4.68 19.25
CA GLN A 239 -1.06 -5.24 20.61
C GLN A 239 -2.13 -4.71 21.58
N GLN A 240 -3.28 -4.20 21.09
CA GLN A 240 -4.30 -3.65 21.99
C GLN A 240 -5.03 -4.73 22.82
N HIS A 241 -4.65 -4.79 24.10
CA HIS A 241 -5.29 -5.33 25.31
C HIS A 241 -5.53 -6.84 25.46
N ALA A 242 -4.47 -7.56 25.85
CA ALA A 242 -4.60 -8.75 26.73
C ALA A 242 -5.00 -8.39 28.18
N SER A 243 -5.18 -7.10 28.51
CA SER A 243 -5.42 -6.62 29.88
C SER A 243 -6.90 -6.52 30.29
N LEU A 244 -7.83 -7.17 29.58
CA LEU A 244 -9.24 -7.29 29.98
C LEU A 244 -9.64 -8.71 30.46
N GLN A 245 -8.69 -9.66 30.56
CA GLN A 245 -8.99 -11.05 30.98
C GLN A 245 -8.49 -11.46 32.38
N ASN A 246 -7.90 -10.55 33.18
CA ASN A 246 -7.39 -10.87 34.51
C ASN A 246 -8.08 -10.13 35.67
N SER A 247 -9.34 -9.71 35.48
CA SER A 247 -10.17 -9.22 36.58
C SER A 247 -11.46 -10.04 36.68
N THR A 248 -11.32 -11.23 37.26
CA THR A 248 -12.38 -12.00 37.93
C THR A 248 -11.84 -12.48 39.25
#